data_AF-A0A2K3N3N5-F1
#
_entry.id   AF-A0A2K3N3N5-F1
#
_cell.length_a   1.000
_cell.length_b   1.000
_cell.length_c   1.000
_cell.angle_alpha   90.00
_cell.angle_beta   90.00
_cell.angle_gamma   90.00
#
_symmetry.space_group_name_H-M   'P 1'
#
loop_
_entity.id
_entity.type
_entity.pdbx_description
1 polymer ?
#
loop_
_entity_poly.entity_id
_entity_poly.type
_entity_poly.pdbx_seq_one_letter_code
_entity_poly.pdbx_strand_id
1 'polypeptide(L)'
;RGLATLQLEAELHHWRVCFREYTAAQKAYVEALYGWLNKFIVPEVEFYSRSKNVGMPMPFQVNGPPLLVICNDWLNSMRKLPDKTVALALKSVVKDVKALRIQQCKEQQQKRKVESLTKDLDRRYLGSYQLKTKMLELQVTDHRSEEETEEECMMEKDDYLETLRRKLEVEKEKHYVCIQETQRMTLNGMQYGFSQVLESLTEFSKASQKMYNDLVTFSENSEKAGNISYIEGGCNAETCNSQNGQ
;
A
#
# COMPACT_ATOMS: atom_id res chain seq x y z
N ARG A 1 -6.12 6.09 -18.59
CA ARG A 1 -5.35 6.67 -17.45
C ARG A 1 -6.05 6.40 -16.11
N GLY A 2 -7.31 6.78 -15.92
CA GLY A 2 -7.99 6.59 -14.62
C GLY A 2 -8.14 5.15 -14.09
N LEU A 3 -8.22 4.14 -14.97
CA LEU A 3 -8.30 2.72 -14.55
C LEU A 3 -7.03 2.24 -13.85
N ALA A 4 -5.85 2.59 -14.38
CA ALA A 4 -4.57 2.19 -13.79
C ALA A 4 -4.36 2.82 -12.41
N THR A 5 -4.71 4.11 -12.24
CA THR A 5 -4.60 4.79 -10.94
C THR A 5 -5.61 4.27 -9.92
N LEU A 6 -6.82 3.89 -10.35
CA LEU A 6 -7.80 3.22 -9.49
C LEU A 6 -7.32 1.84 -9.03
N GLN A 7 -6.76 1.04 -9.94
CA GLN A 7 -6.21 -0.26 -9.60
C GLN A 7 -5.04 -0.12 -8.62
N LEU A 8 -4.14 0.84 -8.87
CA LEU A 8 -3.04 1.14 -7.95
C LEU A 8 -3.54 1.54 -6.55
N GLU A 9 -4.57 2.38 -6.46
CA GLU A 9 -5.21 2.74 -5.18
C GLU A 9 -5.70 1.49 -4.42
N ALA A 10 -6.37 0.58 -5.12
CA ALA A 10 -6.91 -0.65 -4.55
C ALA A 10 -5.80 -1.62 -4.09
N GLU A 11 -4.77 -1.83 -4.92
CA GLU A 11 -3.64 -2.70 -4.60
C GLU A 11 -2.83 -2.18 -3.40
N LEU A 12 -2.58 -0.86 -3.34
CA LEU A 12 -1.89 -0.27 -2.18
C LEU A 12 -2.71 -0.39 -0.90
N HIS A 13 -4.03 -0.22 -1.00
CA HIS A 13 -4.91 -0.44 0.13
C HIS A 13 -4.89 -1.91 0.59
N HIS A 14 -4.97 -2.85 -0.36
CA HIS A 14 -4.91 -4.28 -0.08
C HIS A 14 -3.57 -4.66 0.56
N TRP A 15 -2.45 -4.19 0.00
CA TRP A 15 -1.12 -4.40 0.57
C TRP A 15 -1.03 -3.93 2.02
N ARG A 16 -1.58 -2.75 2.33
CA ARG A 16 -1.63 -2.23 3.71
C ARG A 16 -2.42 -3.14 4.65
N VAL A 17 -3.55 -3.67 4.20
CA VAL A 17 -4.37 -4.60 5.00
C VAL A 17 -3.60 -5.89 5.25
N CYS A 18 -3.08 -6.51 4.19
CA CYS A 18 -2.31 -7.75 4.27
C CYS A 18 -1.07 -7.61 5.16
N PHE A 19 -0.33 -6.49 5.07
CA PHE A 19 0.84 -6.25 5.92
C PHE A 19 0.47 -6.16 7.41
N ARG A 20 -0.65 -5.49 7.73
CA ARG A 20 -1.15 -5.41 9.11
C ARG A 20 -1.62 -6.76 9.63
N GLU A 21 -2.31 -7.54 8.81
CA GLU A 21 -2.79 -8.87 9.17
C GLU A 21 -1.63 -9.83 9.38
N TYR A 22 -0.64 -9.82 8.48
CA TYR A 22 0.59 -10.58 8.61
C TYR A 22 1.33 -10.29 9.93
N THR A 23 1.57 -9.01 10.23
CA THR A 23 2.28 -8.61 11.46
C THR A 23 1.48 -8.94 12.72
N ALA A 24 0.15 -8.78 12.68
CA ALA A 24 -0.73 -9.18 13.78
C ALA A 24 -0.74 -10.70 13.99
N ALA A 25 -0.82 -11.49 12.90
CA ALA A 25 -0.81 -12.94 12.96
C ALA A 25 0.51 -13.48 13.54
N GLN A 26 1.65 -12.92 13.15
CA GLN A 26 2.94 -13.28 13.75
C GLN A 26 2.98 -12.99 15.25
N LYS A 27 2.54 -11.79 15.67
CA LYS A 27 2.49 -11.44 17.10
C LYS A 27 1.56 -12.37 17.89
N ALA A 28 0.38 -12.66 17.36
CA ALA A 28 -0.59 -13.55 17.98
C ALA A 28 -0.05 -15.00 18.09
N TYR A 29 0.66 -15.48 17.08
CA TYR A 29 1.31 -16.79 17.12
C TYR A 29 2.32 -16.90 18.26
N VAL A 30 3.23 -15.92 18.38
CA VAL A 30 4.25 -15.90 19.44
C VAL A 30 3.60 -15.78 20.82
N GLU A 31 2.56 -14.96 20.94
CA GLU A 31 1.80 -14.81 22.18
C GLU A 31 1.09 -16.10 22.61
N ALA A 32 0.48 -16.82 21.66
CA ALA A 32 -0.13 -18.11 21.91
C ALA A 32 0.91 -19.16 22.32
N LEU A 33 2.06 -19.20 21.64
CA LEU A 33 3.16 -20.10 21.97
C LEU A 33 3.70 -19.83 23.38
N TYR A 34 4.01 -18.56 23.69
CA TYR A 34 4.47 -18.16 25.02
C TYR A 34 3.44 -18.50 26.10
N GLY A 35 2.16 -18.22 25.86
CA GLY A 35 1.07 -18.54 26.78
C GLY A 35 0.90 -20.05 27.00
N TRP A 36 1.12 -20.86 25.97
CA TRP A 36 1.12 -22.33 26.09
C TRP A 36 2.30 -22.81 26.94
N LEU A 37 3.53 -22.38 26.63
CA LEU A 37 4.72 -22.77 27.39
C LEU A 37 4.62 -22.38 28.87
N ASN A 38 4.11 -21.17 29.15
CA ASN A 38 3.95 -20.69 30.50
C ASN A 38 2.95 -21.52 31.32
N LYS A 39 1.91 -22.06 30.67
CA LYS A 39 0.88 -22.88 31.35
C LYS A 39 1.30 -24.33 31.57
N PHE A 40 2.08 -24.90 30.66
CA PHE A 40 2.37 -26.34 30.70
C PHE A 40 3.77 -26.66 31.22
N ILE A 41 4.77 -25.84 30.94
CA ILE A 41 6.16 -26.12 31.33
C ILE A 41 6.47 -25.61 32.74
N VAL A 42 5.96 -24.44 33.13
CA VAL A 42 6.25 -23.86 34.45
C VAL A 42 5.72 -24.72 35.60
N PRO A 43 4.45 -25.18 35.59
CA PRO A 43 3.94 -26.01 36.67
C PRO A 43 4.65 -27.37 36.76
N GLU A 44 5.04 -27.95 35.62
CA GLU A 44 5.75 -29.22 35.56
C GLU A 44 7.15 -29.12 36.19
N VAL A 45 7.91 -28.08 35.85
CA VAL A 45 9.23 -27.82 36.46
C VAL A 45 9.11 -27.55 37.96
N GLU A 46 8.12 -26.78 38.41
CA GLU A 46 7.87 -26.55 39.84
C GLU A 46 7.50 -27.84 40.59
N PHE A 47 6.73 -28.72 39.96
CA PHE A 47 6.31 -30.00 40.54
C PHE A 47 7.49 -30.96 40.77
N TYR A 48 8.37 -31.12 39.77
CA TYR A 48 9.58 -31.94 39.89
C TYR A 48 10.60 -31.34 40.87
N SER A 49 10.70 -30.02 40.97
CA SER A 49 11.61 -29.34 41.91
C SER A 49 11.22 -29.54 43.38
N ARG A 50 9.93 -29.77 43.66
CA ARG A 50 9.40 -29.95 45.02
C ARG A 50 9.46 -31.39 45.52
N SER A 51 9.59 -32.36 44.62
CA SER A 51 9.70 -33.79 44.91
C SER A 51 11.16 -34.20 45.20
N LYS A 52 11.65 -33.83 46.39
CA LYS A 52 12.76 -34.41 47.19
C LYS A 52 13.84 -35.27 46.49
N ASN A 53 15.10 -34.87 46.74
CA ASN A 53 16.34 -35.69 46.86
C ASN A 53 17.40 -35.66 45.73
N VAL A 54 17.55 -34.57 44.98
CA VAL A 54 18.77 -34.37 44.18
C VAL A 54 19.42 -33.04 44.55
N GLY A 55 20.54 -33.11 45.27
CA GLY A 55 21.40 -31.98 45.61
C GLY A 55 22.20 -31.44 44.43
N MET A 56 21.54 -31.23 43.28
CA MET A 56 22.09 -30.49 42.15
C MET A 56 21.37 -29.14 42.10
N PRO A 57 22.08 -27.99 42.07
CA PRO A 57 21.47 -26.74 41.68
C PRO A 57 21.05 -26.90 40.23
N MET A 58 19.76 -27.16 39.99
CA MET A 58 19.22 -27.09 38.64
C MET A 58 19.50 -25.66 38.15
N PRO A 59 20.19 -25.45 37.00
CA PRO A 59 20.64 -24.13 36.53
C PRO A 59 19.49 -23.17 36.15
N PHE A 60 18.26 -23.59 36.41
CA PHE A 60 16.99 -22.92 36.09
C PHE A 60 16.62 -21.76 37.02
N GLN A 61 17.39 -21.53 38.08
CA GLN A 61 16.94 -20.80 39.26
C GLN A 61 16.82 -19.29 39.11
N VAL A 62 17.14 -18.69 37.96
CA VAL A 62 17.07 -17.22 37.82
C VAL A 62 15.93 -16.76 36.89
N ASN A 63 15.60 -17.47 35.82
CA ASN A 63 14.65 -16.97 34.79
C ASN A 63 13.67 -18.02 34.19
N GLY A 64 13.58 -19.24 34.76
CA GLY A 64 12.74 -20.30 34.19
C GLY A 64 13.36 -21.00 32.97
N PRO A 65 12.58 -21.79 32.20
CA PRO A 65 13.11 -22.56 31.07
C PRO A 65 13.76 -21.68 30.01
N PRO A 66 14.93 -22.05 29.46
CA PRO A 66 15.56 -21.29 28.38
C PRO A 66 14.60 -21.00 27.22
N LEU A 67 13.77 -21.99 26.86
CA LEU A 67 12.74 -21.84 25.82
C LEU A 67 11.66 -20.80 26.20
N LEU A 68 11.28 -20.71 27.48
CA LEU A 68 10.30 -19.72 27.96
C LEU A 68 10.88 -18.31 27.91
N VAL A 69 12.16 -18.15 28.27
CA VAL A 69 12.88 -16.88 28.18
C VAL A 69 13.01 -16.42 26.73
N ILE A 70 13.40 -17.33 25.81
CA ILE A 70 13.47 -17.05 24.37
C ILE A 70 12.11 -16.59 23.84
N CYS A 71 11.02 -17.28 24.20
CA CYS A 71 9.68 -16.90 23.73
C CYS A 71 9.19 -15.57 24.32
N ASN A 72 9.51 -15.28 25.58
CA ASN A 72 9.25 -13.98 26.21
C ASN A 72 9.99 -12.85 25.48
N ASP A 73 11.28 -13.04 25.22
CA ASP A 73 12.13 -12.04 24.58
C ASP A 73 11.74 -11.84 23.11
N TRP A 74 11.34 -12.92 22.43
CA TRP A 74 10.78 -12.85 21.08
C TRP A 74 9.50 -12.03 21.07
N LEU A 75 8.56 -12.31 21.98
CA LEU A 75 7.30 -11.56 22.08
C LEU A 75 7.55 -10.08 22.37
N ASN A 76 8.44 -9.77 23.30
CA ASN A 76 8.79 -8.40 23.67
C ASN A 76 9.48 -7.66 22.52
N SER A 77 10.32 -8.34 21.75
CA SER A 77 10.99 -7.74 20.58
C SER A 77 10.04 -7.54 19.41
N MET A 78 9.14 -8.49 19.14
CA MET A 78 8.08 -8.36 18.14
C MET A 78 7.18 -7.13 18.39
N ARG A 79 6.88 -6.83 19.66
CA ARG A 79 6.10 -5.63 20.05
C ARG A 79 6.81 -4.31 19.75
N LYS A 80 8.15 -4.31 19.64
CA LYS A 80 8.98 -3.12 19.37
C LYS A 80 9.24 -2.89 17.88
N LEU A 81 8.84 -3.82 17.00
CA LEU A 81 9.04 -3.66 15.56
C LEU A 81 8.32 -2.41 15.03
N PRO A 82 8.87 -1.73 14.01
CA PRO A 82 8.28 -0.52 13.44
C PRO A 82 7.17 -0.81 12.42
N ASP A 83 6.34 -1.86 12.63
CA ASP A 83 5.25 -2.24 11.71
C ASP A 83 4.21 -1.13 11.55
N LYS A 84 3.98 -0.34 12.60
CA LYS A 84 3.07 0.81 12.56
C LYS A 84 3.55 1.89 11.59
N THR A 85 4.86 2.13 11.51
CA THR A 85 5.45 3.12 10.61
C THR A 85 5.20 2.74 9.15
N VAL A 86 5.41 1.47 8.79
CA VAL A 86 5.11 0.93 7.45
C VAL A 86 3.62 1.10 7.12
N ALA A 87 2.73 0.74 8.04
CA ALA A 87 1.29 0.86 7.83
C ALA A 87 0.80 2.32 7.70
N LEU A 88 1.51 3.27 8.31
CA LEU A 88 1.27 4.72 8.17
C LEU A 88 1.79 5.26 6.84
N ALA A 89 2.99 4.86 6.42
CA ALA A 89 3.56 5.22 5.13
C ALA A 89 2.64 4.76 3.99
N LEU A 90 2.23 3.48 4.00
CA LEU A 90 1.27 2.94 3.04
C LEU A 90 -0.06 3.70 3.04
N LYS A 91 -0.57 4.08 4.22
CA LYS A 91 -1.79 4.89 4.34
C LYS A 91 -1.63 6.26 3.67
N SER A 92 -0.45 6.88 3.78
CA SER A 92 -0.17 8.15 3.13
C SER A 92 -0.20 8.01 1.61
N VAL A 93 0.52 7.04 1.05
CA VAL A 93 0.54 6.83 -0.42
C VAL A 93 -0.84 6.53 -0.98
N VAL A 94 -1.66 5.74 -0.29
CA VAL A 94 -3.06 5.51 -0.70
C VAL A 94 -3.84 6.84 -0.80
N LYS A 95 -3.66 7.76 0.15
CA LYS A 95 -4.30 9.08 0.09
C LYS A 95 -3.78 9.92 -1.08
N ASP A 96 -2.48 9.89 -1.32
CA ASP A 96 -1.85 10.65 -2.41
C ASP A 96 -2.31 10.14 -3.78
N VAL A 97 -2.38 8.82 -3.97
CA VAL A 97 -2.91 8.20 -5.19
C VAL A 97 -4.39 8.51 -5.38
N LYS A 98 -5.19 8.50 -4.31
CA LYS A 98 -6.59 8.92 -4.36
C LYS A 98 -6.74 10.38 -4.77
N ALA A 99 -5.92 11.27 -4.23
CA ALA A 99 -5.90 12.68 -4.63
C ALA A 99 -5.52 12.84 -6.10
N LEU A 100 -4.50 12.11 -6.57
CA LEU A 100 -4.11 12.08 -7.98
C LEU A 100 -5.25 11.59 -8.87
N ARG A 101 -5.96 10.54 -8.48
CA ARG A 101 -7.11 10.01 -9.23
C ARG A 101 -8.19 11.08 -9.38
N ILE A 102 -8.52 11.80 -8.31
CA ILE A 102 -9.49 12.90 -8.36
C ILE A 102 -9.00 14.01 -9.32
N GLN A 103 -7.71 14.35 -9.28
CA GLN A 103 -7.14 15.34 -10.19
C GLN A 103 -7.18 14.89 -11.65
N GLN A 104 -6.85 13.63 -11.94
CA GLN A 104 -6.98 13.06 -13.30
C GLN A 104 -8.43 13.09 -13.80
N CYS A 105 -9.43 12.89 -12.92
CA CYS A 105 -10.83 13.04 -13.28
C CYS A 105 -11.16 14.48 -13.68
N LYS A 106 -10.64 15.49 -12.94
CA LYS A 106 -10.81 16.91 -13.28
C LYS A 106 -10.15 17.26 -14.62
N GLU A 107 -8.89 16.82 -14.83
CA GLU A 107 -8.19 16.98 -16.11
C GLU A 107 -9.00 16.38 -17.26
N GLN A 108 -9.51 15.16 -17.10
CA GLN A 108 -10.29 14.49 -18.13
C GLN A 108 -11.62 15.20 -18.41
N GLN A 109 -12.28 15.76 -17.40
CA GLN A 109 -13.49 16.56 -17.59
C GLN A 109 -13.18 17.85 -18.34
N GLN A 110 -12.08 18.52 -18.00
CA GLN A 110 -11.65 19.75 -18.63
C GLN A 110 -11.26 19.51 -20.10
N LYS A 111 -10.56 18.39 -20.38
CA LYS A 111 -10.26 17.93 -21.74
C LYS A 111 -11.53 17.76 -22.59
N ARG A 112 -12.58 17.14 -22.05
CA ARG A 112 -13.86 16.95 -22.76
C ARG A 112 -14.53 18.27 -23.11
N LYS A 113 -14.43 19.29 -22.24
CA LYS A 113 -14.97 20.63 -22.53
C LYS A 113 -14.23 21.29 -23.69
N VAL A 114 -12.90 21.24 -23.67
CA VAL A 114 -12.07 21.74 -24.78
C VAL A 114 -12.43 21.04 -26.08
N GLU A 115 -12.48 19.70 -26.09
CA GLU A 115 -12.85 18.93 -27.28
C GLU A 115 -14.26 19.25 -27.79
N SER A 116 -15.23 19.47 -26.88
CA SER A 116 -16.59 19.85 -27.25
C SER A 116 -16.66 21.23 -27.88
N LEU A 117 -15.94 22.21 -27.32
CA LEU A 117 -15.91 23.58 -27.84
C LEU A 117 -15.18 23.65 -29.18
N THR A 118 -14.06 22.94 -29.33
CA THR A 118 -13.37 22.82 -30.62
C THR A 118 -14.30 22.25 -31.69
N LYS A 119 -15.01 21.16 -31.39
CA LYS A 119 -15.96 20.55 -32.32
C LYS A 119 -17.13 21.47 -32.69
N ASP A 120 -17.68 22.22 -31.74
CA ASP A 120 -18.75 23.19 -32.04
C ASP A 120 -18.23 24.32 -32.94
N LEU A 121 -17.05 24.85 -32.62
CA LEU A 121 -16.41 25.92 -33.41
C LEU A 121 -16.13 25.46 -34.84
N ASP A 122 -15.55 24.27 -35.03
CA ASP A 122 -15.26 23.70 -36.35
C ASP A 122 -16.55 23.49 -37.17
N ARG A 123 -17.60 22.95 -36.54
CA ARG A 123 -18.90 22.72 -37.19
C ARG A 123 -19.54 24.03 -37.64
N ARG A 124 -19.47 25.08 -36.82
CA ARG A 124 -20.05 26.39 -37.13
C ARG A 124 -19.27 27.12 -38.21
N TYR A 125 -17.94 27.05 -38.15
CA TYR A 125 -17.07 27.64 -39.15
C TYR A 125 -17.33 27.01 -40.53
N LEU A 126 -17.40 25.68 -40.60
CA LEU A 126 -17.72 24.96 -41.84
C LEU A 126 -19.14 25.30 -42.36
N GLY A 127 -20.12 25.36 -41.47
CA GLY A 127 -21.50 25.74 -41.82
C GLY A 127 -21.59 27.16 -42.37
N SER A 128 -20.88 28.11 -41.75
CA SER A 128 -20.81 29.51 -42.21
C SER A 128 -20.16 29.61 -43.59
N TYR A 129 -19.04 28.91 -43.79
CA TYR A 129 -18.35 28.86 -45.08
C TYR A 129 -19.25 28.31 -46.19
N GLN A 130 -19.94 27.18 -45.95
CA GLN A 130 -20.84 26.57 -46.93
C GLN A 130 -22.03 27.47 -47.30
N LEU A 131 -22.59 28.19 -46.32
CA LEU A 131 -23.68 29.13 -46.57
C LEU A 131 -23.21 30.28 -47.45
N LYS A 132 -22.03 30.84 -47.14
CA LYS A 132 -21.42 31.94 -47.90
C LYS A 132 -21.10 31.53 -49.34
N THR A 133 -20.59 30.32 -49.56
CA THR A 133 -20.36 29.79 -50.93
C THR A 133 -21.65 29.69 -51.72
N LYS A 134 -22.72 29.13 -51.15
CA LYS A 134 -24.02 29.00 -51.83
C LYS A 134 -24.67 30.35 -52.13
N MET A 135 -24.50 31.32 -51.25
CA MET A 135 -25.03 32.68 -51.43
C MET A 135 -24.31 33.42 -52.56
N LEU A 136 -22.97 33.30 -52.63
CA LEU A 136 -22.16 33.80 -53.74
C LEU A 136 -22.56 33.15 -55.08
N GLU A 137 -22.89 31.85 -55.08
CA GLU A 137 -23.40 31.16 -56.27
C GLU A 137 -24.79 31.67 -56.70
N LEU A 138 -25.68 32.04 -55.76
CA LEU A 138 -27.02 32.56 -56.04
C LEU A 138 -27.00 34.03 -56.51
N GLN A 139 -26.10 34.86 -55.97
CA GLN A 139 -25.93 36.27 -56.35
C GLN A 139 -25.41 36.45 -57.78
N VAL A 140 -24.79 35.42 -58.38
CA VAL A 140 -24.43 35.42 -59.81
C VAL A 140 -25.67 35.33 -60.73
N THR A 141 -26.84 34.99 -60.18
CA THR A 141 -28.08 34.76 -60.96
C THR A 141 -29.21 35.80 -60.77
N ASP A 142 -29.18 36.71 -59.79
CA ASP A 142 -30.23 37.75 -59.64
C ASP A 142 -29.71 39.02 -58.95
N HIS A 143 -30.12 40.21 -59.42
CA HIS A 143 -29.77 41.53 -58.87
C HIS A 143 -30.92 42.05 -57.99
N ARG A 144 -30.86 41.85 -56.67
CA ARG A 144 -31.65 42.63 -55.70
C ARG A 144 -30.80 43.05 -54.51
N SER A 145 -30.96 44.34 -54.16
CA SER A 145 -30.28 45.07 -53.10
C SER A 145 -30.95 44.77 -51.75
N GLU A 146 -30.30 43.94 -50.93
CA GLU A 146 -30.53 43.76 -49.48
C GLU A 146 -29.18 43.73 -48.71
N GLU A 147 -28.19 44.50 -49.18
CA GLU A 147 -26.78 44.44 -48.72
C GLU A 147 -26.60 44.82 -47.24
N GLU A 148 -27.31 45.83 -46.72
CA GLU A 148 -27.11 46.33 -45.35
C GLU A 148 -27.62 45.34 -44.27
N THR A 149 -28.76 44.67 -44.51
CA THR A 149 -29.36 43.72 -43.54
C THR A 149 -28.60 42.38 -43.51
N GLU A 150 -28.00 41.99 -44.63
CA GLU A 150 -27.17 40.78 -44.73
C GLU A 150 -25.81 40.96 -44.06
N GLU A 151 -25.18 42.14 -44.19
CA GLU A 151 -23.93 42.47 -43.51
C GLU A 151 -24.07 42.46 -41.98
N GLU A 152 -25.16 43.01 -41.44
CA GLU A 152 -25.41 43.04 -40.00
C GLU A 152 -25.61 41.62 -39.42
N CYS A 153 -26.34 40.75 -40.12
CA CYS A 153 -26.52 39.34 -39.76
C CYS A 153 -25.22 38.52 -39.84
N MET A 154 -24.35 38.82 -40.80
CA MET A 154 -23.04 38.18 -40.93
C MET A 154 -22.08 38.64 -39.84
N MET A 155 -22.11 39.92 -39.48
CA MET A 155 -21.30 40.48 -38.38
C MET A 155 -21.67 39.87 -37.02
N GLU A 156 -22.96 39.66 -36.76
CA GLU A 156 -23.45 39.00 -35.53
C GLU A 156 -22.97 37.53 -35.44
N LYS A 157 -22.95 36.80 -36.58
CA LYS A 157 -22.38 35.44 -36.65
C LYS A 157 -20.89 35.41 -36.37
N ASP A 158 -20.14 36.38 -36.90
CA ASP A 158 -18.69 36.48 -36.69
C ASP A 158 -18.35 36.84 -35.23
N ASP A 159 -19.11 37.74 -34.60
CA ASP A 159 -18.96 38.05 -33.16
C ASP A 159 -19.27 36.83 -32.27
N TYR A 160 -20.29 36.05 -32.63
CA TYR A 160 -20.60 34.81 -31.94
C TYR A 160 -19.47 33.77 -32.06
N LEU A 161 -18.89 33.61 -33.25
CA LEU A 161 -17.74 32.72 -33.48
C LEU A 161 -16.51 33.16 -32.67
N GLU A 162 -16.24 34.47 -32.61
CA GLU A 162 -15.15 35.02 -31.81
C GLU A 162 -15.39 34.83 -30.31
N THR A 163 -16.64 34.93 -29.86
CA THR A 163 -17.04 34.60 -28.49
C THR A 163 -16.81 33.12 -28.16
N LEU A 164 -17.12 32.20 -29.07
CA LEU A 164 -16.82 30.76 -28.89
C LEU A 164 -15.31 30.50 -28.87
N ARG A 165 -14.54 31.15 -29.75
CA ARG A 165 -13.08 31.07 -29.77
C ARG A 165 -12.49 31.52 -28.44
N ARG A 166 -12.92 32.68 -27.93
CA ARG A 166 -12.46 33.21 -26.64
C ARG A 166 -12.75 32.23 -25.49
N LYS A 167 -13.94 31.63 -25.47
CA LYS A 167 -14.31 30.58 -24.48
C LYS A 167 -13.42 29.35 -24.61
N LEU A 168 -13.11 28.90 -25.82
CA LEU A 168 -12.22 27.76 -26.06
C LEU A 168 -10.82 28.02 -25.50
N GLU A 169 -10.24 29.20 -25.75
CA GLU A 169 -8.91 29.55 -25.23
C GLU A 169 -8.87 29.57 -23.69
N VAL A 170 -9.92 30.09 -23.04
CA VAL A 170 -10.04 30.04 -21.57
C VAL A 170 -10.10 28.60 -21.05
N GLU A 171 -10.86 27.72 -21.71
CA GLU A 171 -10.95 26.31 -21.29
C GLU A 171 -9.67 25.51 -21.60
N LYS A 172 -8.92 25.88 -22.65
CA LYS A 172 -7.58 25.33 -22.95
C LYS A 172 -6.58 25.69 -21.87
N GLU A 173 -6.57 26.94 -21.40
CA GLU A 173 -5.71 27.37 -20.31
C GLU A 173 -6.00 26.59 -19.03
N LYS A 174 -7.28 26.44 -18.67
CA LYS A 174 -7.69 25.60 -17.53
C LYS A 174 -7.25 24.15 -17.68
N HIS A 175 -7.33 23.60 -18.90
CA HIS A 175 -6.87 22.24 -19.19
C HIS A 175 -5.35 22.12 -18.99
N TYR A 176 -4.58 23.11 -19.46
CA TYR A 176 -3.14 23.16 -19.30
C TYR A 176 -2.74 23.19 -17.82
N VAL A 177 -3.38 24.03 -17.01
CA VAL A 177 -3.18 24.06 -15.55
C VAL A 177 -3.49 22.70 -14.92
N CYS A 178 -4.58 22.03 -15.34
CA CYS A 178 -4.91 20.69 -14.83
C CYS A 178 -3.83 19.65 -15.17
N ILE A 179 -3.29 19.68 -16.39
CA ILE A 179 -2.21 18.77 -16.83
C ILE A 179 -0.96 18.99 -15.97
N GLN A 180 -0.54 20.24 -15.78
CA GLN A 180 0.63 20.57 -14.97
C GLN A 180 0.47 20.06 -13.53
N GLU A 181 -0.71 20.25 -12.93
CA GLU A 181 -0.98 19.77 -11.59
C GLU A 181 -0.98 18.23 -11.51
N THR A 182 -1.57 17.53 -12.48
CA THR A 182 -1.50 16.06 -12.56
C THR A 182 -0.05 15.58 -12.65
N GLN A 183 0.78 16.22 -13.49
CA GLN A 183 2.19 15.88 -13.65
C GLN A 183 2.98 16.10 -12.35
N ARG A 184 2.77 17.25 -11.70
CA ARG A 184 3.39 17.58 -10.40
C ARG A 184 3.01 16.56 -9.32
N MET A 185 1.74 16.20 -9.22
CA MET A 185 1.26 15.19 -8.27
C MET A 185 1.82 13.79 -8.57
N THR A 186 1.95 13.44 -9.85
CA THR A 186 2.52 12.15 -10.26
C THR A 186 4.00 12.07 -9.91
N LEU A 187 4.80 13.07 -10.30
CA LEU A 187 6.24 13.08 -10.06
C LEU A 187 6.54 13.21 -8.56
N ASN A 188 6.05 14.25 -7.90
CA ASN A 188 6.45 14.54 -6.53
C ASN A 188 5.70 13.65 -5.52
N GLY A 189 4.40 13.47 -5.71
CA GLY A 189 3.56 12.74 -4.77
C GLY A 189 3.86 11.24 -4.77
N MET A 190 3.98 10.62 -5.95
CA MET A 190 4.27 9.19 -6.02
C MET A 190 5.73 8.90 -5.64
N GLN A 191 6.71 9.66 -6.16
CA GLN A 191 8.11 9.41 -5.85
C GLN A 191 8.39 9.54 -4.35
N TYR A 192 7.90 10.60 -3.72
CA TYR A 192 8.06 10.80 -2.28
C TYR A 192 7.33 9.71 -1.50
N GLY A 193 6.05 9.48 -1.81
CA GLY A 193 5.23 8.50 -1.11
C GLY A 193 5.81 7.09 -1.13
N PHE A 194 6.19 6.59 -2.31
CA PHE A 194 6.81 5.27 -2.43
C PHE A 194 8.19 5.19 -1.75
N SER A 195 8.99 6.25 -1.82
CA SER A 195 10.28 6.30 -1.12
C SER A 195 10.08 6.12 0.40
N GLN A 196 9.12 6.81 1.00
CA GLN A 196 8.82 6.65 2.43
C GLN A 196 8.36 5.22 2.78
N VAL A 197 7.58 4.58 1.90
CA VAL A 197 7.16 3.18 2.10
C VAL A 197 8.37 2.25 2.06
N LEU A 198 9.22 2.36 1.06
CA LEU A 198 10.42 1.52 0.91
C LEU A 198 11.43 1.74 2.05
N GLU A 199 11.62 2.98 2.47
CA GLU A 199 12.46 3.32 3.62
C GLU A 199 11.91 2.67 4.90
N SER A 200 10.63 2.85 5.20
CA SER A 200 10.00 2.24 6.39
C SER A 200 10.04 0.70 6.36
N LEU A 201 9.89 0.07 5.19
CA LEU A 201 10.04 -1.37 5.01
C LEU A 201 11.47 -1.83 5.24
N THR A 202 12.44 -1.04 4.77
CA THR A 202 13.86 -1.32 4.98
C THR A 202 14.20 -1.27 6.46
N GLU A 203 13.72 -0.24 7.18
CA GLU A 203 13.86 -0.13 8.63
C GLU A 203 13.20 -1.30 9.37
N PHE A 204 11.97 -1.66 8.98
CA PHE A 204 11.27 -2.83 9.52
C PHE A 204 12.07 -4.12 9.31
N SER A 205 12.64 -4.31 8.12
CA SER A 205 13.42 -5.50 7.77
C SER A 205 14.72 -5.57 8.58
N LYS A 206 15.44 -4.44 8.70
CA LYS A 206 16.64 -4.33 9.54
C LYS A 206 16.32 -4.61 11.02
N ALA A 207 15.25 -4.04 11.55
CA ALA A 207 14.82 -4.27 12.92
C ALA A 207 14.43 -5.74 13.17
N SER A 208 13.72 -6.34 12.21
CA SER A 208 13.34 -7.76 12.27
C SER A 208 14.55 -8.69 12.22
N GLN A 209 15.49 -8.42 11.31
CA GLN A 209 16.74 -9.17 11.21
C GLN A 209 17.56 -9.07 12.51
N LYS A 210 17.70 -7.86 13.06
CA LYS A 210 18.38 -7.65 14.34
C LYS A 210 17.72 -8.46 15.45
N MET A 211 16.40 -8.39 15.58
CA MET A 211 15.65 -9.17 16.56
C MET A 211 15.94 -10.68 16.46
N TYR A 212 15.86 -11.25 15.26
CA TYR A 212 16.12 -12.68 15.09
C TYR A 212 17.58 -13.05 15.39
N ASN A 213 18.55 -12.21 14.99
CA ASN A 213 19.96 -12.43 15.33
C ASN A 213 20.21 -12.37 16.84
N ASP A 214 19.59 -11.41 17.54
CA ASP A 214 19.69 -11.28 19.00
C ASP A 214 19.12 -12.53 19.70
N LEU A 215 18.01 -13.08 19.21
CA LEU A 215 17.41 -14.32 19.71
C LEU A 215 18.31 -15.55 19.50
N VAL A 216 18.91 -15.70 18.31
CA VAL A 216 19.84 -16.80 18.01
C VAL A 216 21.10 -16.71 18.85
N THR A 217 21.65 -15.50 19.01
CA THR A 217 22.84 -15.29 19.86
C THR A 217 22.54 -15.65 21.31
N PHE A 218 21.34 -15.33 21.81
CA PHE A 218 20.90 -15.74 23.14
C PHE A 218 20.79 -17.26 23.26
N SER A 219 20.18 -17.95 22.28
CA SER A 219 20.05 -19.42 22.34
C SER A 219 21.41 -20.12 22.35
N GLU A 220 22.34 -19.71 21.49
CA GLU A 220 23.70 -20.27 21.44
C GLU A 220 24.46 -20.07 22.77
N ASN A 221 24.29 -18.91 23.41
CA ASN A 221 24.91 -18.64 24.70
C ASN A 221 24.28 -19.47 25.83
N SER A 222 22.98 -19.74 25.76
CA SER A 222 22.27 -20.61 26.70
C SER A 222 22.69 -22.08 26.58
N GLU A 223 22.95 -22.55 25.35
CA GLU A 223 23.45 -23.91 25.09
C GLU A 223 24.90 -24.08 25.57
N LYS A 224 25.78 -23.09 25.32
CA LYS A 224 27.17 -23.09 25.80
C LYS A 224 27.27 -23.07 27.32
N ALA A 225 26.35 -22.41 28.01
CA ALA A 225 26.26 -22.41 29.47
C ALA A 225 25.62 -23.69 30.04
N GLY A 226 24.91 -24.46 29.20
CA GLY A 226 24.07 -25.59 29.56
C GLY A 226 24.56 -26.96 29.11
N ASN A 227 25.86 -27.15 28.82
CA ASN A 227 26.44 -28.47 28.58
C ASN A 227 26.38 -29.36 29.85
N ILE A 228 25.17 -29.83 30.16
CA ILE A 228 24.89 -31.02 30.94
C ILE A 228 24.12 -31.92 29.98
N SER A 229 24.75 -33.03 29.61
CA SER A 229 24.16 -34.09 28.79
C SER A 229 22.76 -34.44 29.30
N TYR A 230 21.74 -34.25 28.46
CA TYR A 230 20.47 -34.93 28.68
C TYR A 230 20.76 -36.42 28.81
N ILE A 231 20.51 -36.98 29.99
CA ILE A 231 20.66 -38.41 30.25
C ILE A 231 19.71 -39.13 29.31
N GLU A 232 20.29 -39.92 28.42
CA GLU A 232 19.63 -40.90 27.58
C GLU A 232 18.91 -41.91 28.49
N GLY A 233 17.62 -41.67 28.72
CA GLY A 233 16.75 -42.59 29.43
C GLY A 233 16.46 -43.80 28.56
N GLY A 234 17.38 -44.79 28.57
CA GLY A 234 17.15 -46.09 27.98
C GLY A 234 15.98 -46.80 28.66
N CYS A 235 14.85 -46.89 27.98
CA CYS A 235 13.80 -47.86 28.30
C CYS A 235 14.36 -49.27 28.07
N ASN A 236 14.82 -49.93 29.14
CA ASN A 236 15.04 -51.37 29.12
C ASN A 236 13.69 -52.08 29.18
N ALA A 237 13.11 -52.37 28.02
CA ALA A 237 12.12 -53.43 27.85
C ALA A 237 12.83 -54.63 27.20
N GLU A 238 12.46 -55.84 27.62
CA GLU A 238 13.02 -57.16 27.22
C GLU A 238 14.20 -57.60 28.13
N THR A 239 13.98 -58.35 29.22
CA THR A 239 13.68 -59.78 29.15
C THR A 239 13.20 -60.28 30.52
N CYS A 240 11.89 -60.47 30.67
CA CYS A 240 11.33 -61.39 31.65
C CYS A 240 10.61 -62.48 30.86
N ASN A 241 11.31 -63.58 30.57
CA ASN A 241 10.67 -64.89 30.47
C ASN A 241 11.68 -66.04 30.39
N SER A 242 11.36 -67.08 31.15
CA SER A 242 11.86 -68.46 31.08
C SER A 242 13.01 -68.84 32.02
N GLN A 243 12.68 -69.06 33.29
CA GLN A 243 13.18 -70.23 34.02
C GLN A 243 12.00 -70.88 34.76
N ASN A 244 11.54 -72.01 34.23
CA ASN A 244 10.79 -73.04 34.98
C ASN A 244 10.81 -74.37 34.22
N GLY A 245 11.35 -75.41 34.86
CA GLY A 245 11.34 -76.83 34.45
C GLY A 245 12.52 -77.19 33.54
N GLN A 246 13.40 -78.14 33.85
CA GLN A 246 13.43 -79.32 34.72
C GLN A 246 14.85 -79.52 35.24
#